data_AF-A0A928Y0R4-F1
#
_entry.id   AF-A0A928Y0R4-F1
#
_cell.length_a   1.000
_cell.length_b   1.000
_cell.length_c   1.000
_cell.angle_alpha   90.00
_cell.angle_beta   90.00
_cell.angle_gamma   90.00
#
_symmetry.space_group_name_H-M   'P 1'
#
loop_
_entity.id
_entity.type
_entity.pdbx_description
1 polymer ?
#
loop_
_entity_poly.entity_id
_entity_poly.type
_entity_poly.pdbx_seq_one_letter_code
_entity_poly.pdbx_strand_id
1 'polypeptide(L)'
;MPTPRTVSKTADQSLPARLARMDGDRLRRYRENLAFYEGRQWQGSPRRGERRLTFNYAKAFVDKAASYLLFDAVMHVEPNDGEDPAARARARATERALRKAEALNGLAQLRLRD
;
A
#
# COMPACT_ATOMS: atom_id res chain seq x y z
N MET A 1 48.40 18.72 8.55
CA MET A 1 47.15 18.43 9.28
C MET A 1 45.99 18.35 8.29
N PRO A 2 45.39 17.17 8.05
CA PRO A 2 44.16 17.08 7.27
C PRO A 2 42.95 17.30 8.19
N THR A 3 42.04 18.19 7.80
CA THR A 3 40.78 18.47 8.51
C THR A 3 39.80 17.30 8.34
N PRO A 4 38.96 16.99 9.35
CA PRO A 4 37.99 15.93 9.25
C PRO A 4 36.89 16.31 8.24
N ARG A 5 36.73 15.43 7.25
CA ARG A 5 35.69 15.48 6.21
C ARG A 5 34.32 15.42 6.88
N THR A 6 33.56 16.52 6.81
CA THR A 6 32.18 16.58 7.31
C THR A 6 31.33 15.57 6.53
N VAL A 7 31.09 14.40 7.11
CA VAL A 7 30.21 13.38 6.54
C VAL A 7 28.79 13.93 6.61
N SER A 8 28.15 14.04 5.45
CA SER A 8 26.80 14.59 5.30
C SER A 8 25.79 13.85 6.20
N LYS A 9 25.18 14.59 7.14
CA LYS A 9 24.18 14.14 8.14
C LYS A 9 22.93 13.46 7.54
N THR A 10 22.77 13.48 6.22
CA THR A 10 21.68 12.83 5.48
C THR A 10 21.95 11.36 5.14
N ALA A 11 23.22 10.90 5.13
CA ALA A 11 23.55 9.51 4.83
C ALA A 11 23.24 8.55 5.98
N ASP A 12 23.14 9.07 7.21
CA ASP A 12 23.00 8.29 8.44
C ASP A 12 21.53 8.09 8.88
N GLN A 13 20.57 8.52 8.04
CA GLN A 13 19.14 8.39 8.32
C GLN A 13 18.57 7.12 7.69
N SER A 14 17.81 6.36 8.48
CA SER A 14 17.10 5.17 8.00
C SER A 14 16.18 5.51 6.83
N LEU A 15 16.02 4.58 5.89
CA LEU A 15 15.16 4.74 4.71
C LEU A 15 13.73 5.23 5.08
N PRO A 16 13.08 4.72 6.15
CA PRO A 16 11.78 5.24 6.59
C PRO A 16 11.81 6.72 6.99
N ALA A 17 12.84 7.17 7.70
CA ALA A 17 12.95 8.57 8.12
C ALA A 17 13.14 9.51 6.92
N ARG A 18 13.87 9.06 5.89
CA ARG A 18 14.05 9.81 4.64
C ARG A 18 12.74 9.88 3.84
N LEU A 19 12.02 8.76 3.71
CA LEU A 19 10.73 8.71 3.01
C LEU A 19 9.67 9.55 3.70
N ALA A 20 9.61 9.54 5.04
CA ALA A 20 8.66 10.35 5.81
C ALA A 20 8.83 11.86 5.55
N ARG A 21 10.06 12.32 5.29
CA ARG A 21 10.34 13.71 4.93
C ARG A 21 9.99 14.06 3.49
N MET A 22 10.18 13.14 2.55
CA MET A 22 9.90 13.37 1.13
C MET A 22 8.40 13.29 0.82
N ASP A 23 7.67 12.44 1.55
CA ASP A 23 6.28 12.10 1.24
C ASP A 23 5.26 12.67 2.25
N GLY A 24 5.62 13.73 2.97
CA GLY A 24 4.79 14.29 4.05
C GLY A 24 3.34 14.60 3.62
N ASP A 25 3.16 15.26 2.48
CA ASP A 25 1.83 15.57 1.92
C ASP A 25 1.08 14.31 1.45
N ARG A 26 1.79 13.31 0.93
CA ARG A 26 1.19 12.02 0.54
C ARG A 26 0.69 11.28 1.77
N LEU A 27 1.51 11.19 2.81
CA LEU A 27 1.17 10.54 4.08
C LEU A 27 0.07 11.29 4.84
N ARG A 28 -0.02 12.62 4.72
CA ARG A 28 -1.16 13.39 5.24
C ARG A 28 -2.46 12.97 4.55
N ARG A 29 -2.49 12.96 3.22
CA ARG A 29 -3.69 12.55 2.44
C ARG A 29 -4.13 11.12 2.74
N TYR A 30 -3.18 10.18 2.89
CA TYR A 30 -3.53 8.81 3.29
C TYR A 30 -4.19 8.74 4.66
N ARG A 31 -3.70 9.53 5.63
CA ARG A 31 -4.33 9.60 6.96
C ARG A 31 -5.74 10.19 6.91
N GLU A 32 -5.94 11.22 6.11
CA GLU A 32 -7.26 11.84 5.92
C GLU A 32 -8.25 10.87 5.26
N ASN A 33 -7.85 10.21 4.18
CA ASN A 33 -8.67 9.22 3.49
C ASN A 33 -9.00 8.02 4.38
N LEU A 34 -8.02 7.56 5.18
CA LEU A 34 -8.23 6.49 6.14
C LEU A 34 -9.21 6.92 7.24
N ALA A 35 -9.07 8.12 7.78
CA ALA A 35 -10.01 8.66 8.75
C ALA A 35 -11.43 8.76 8.19
N PHE A 36 -11.58 9.16 6.92
CA PHE A 36 -12.87 9.16 6.23
C PHE A 36 -13.46 7.75 6.07
N TYR A 37 -12.66 6.79 5.60
CA TYR A 37 -13.06 5.39 5.46
C TYR A 37 -13.48 4.78 6.82
N GLU A 38 -12.79 5.14 7.90
CA GLU A 38 -13.14 4.67 9.25
C GLU A 38 -14.27 5.48 9.91
N GLY A 39 -14.84 6.48 9.22
CA GLY A 39 -15.95 7.31 9.73
C GLY A 39 -15.54 8.39 10.74
N ARG A 40 -14.24 8.59 10.95
CA ARG A 40 -13.64 9.65 11.79
C ARG A 40 -13.41 10.96 11.03
N GLN A 41 -14.38 11.34 10.18
CA GLN A 41 -14.30 12.52 9.33
C GLN A 41 -14.49 13.85 10.08
N TRP A 42 -15.04 13.81 11.30
CA TRP A 42 -15.29 15.02 12.08
C TRP A 42 -13.99 15.64 12.56
N GLN A 43 -13.71 16.85 12.09
CA GLN A 43 -12.53 17.61 12.52
C GLN A 43 -12.80 18.29 13.86
N GLY A 44 -11.79 18.30 14.73
CA GLY A 44 -11.82 18.96 16.03
C GLY A 44 -12.67 18.26 17.11
N SER A 45 -12.55 18.73 18.34
CA SER A 45 -13.31 18.18 19.47
C SER A 45 -14.81 18.49 19.35
N PRO A 46 -15.69 17.57 19.80
CA PRO A 46 -17.13 17.86 19.92
C PRO A 46 -17.35 19.07 20.84
N ARG A 47 -18.23 19.99 20.45
CA ARG A 47 -18.66 21.08 21.33
C ARG A 47 -19.61 20.54 22.40
N ARG A 48 -19.72 21.25 23.53
CA ARG A 48 -20.61 20.85 24.63
C ARG A 48 -22.06 20.77 24.13
N GLY A 49 -22.66 19.58 24.22
CA GLY A 49 -24.02 19.30 23.75
C GLY A 49 -24.14 18.89 22.28
N GLU A 50 -23.03 18.86 21.53
CA GLU A 50 -23.03 18.44 20.13
C GLU A 50 -23.13 16.91 20.03
N ARG A 51 -24.21 16.42 19.41
CA ARG A 51 -24.36 15.01 19.05
C ARG A 51 -23.93 14.83 17.59
N ARG A 52 -22.89 14.02 17.37
CA ARG A 52 -22.43 13.66 16.02
C ARG A 52 -22.83 12.23 15.73
N LEU A 53 -23.50 12.00 14.61
CA LEU A 53 -23.83 10.67 14.13
C LEU A 53 -23.16 10.49 12.76
N THR A 54 -22.41 9.41 12.58
CA THR A 54 -21.81 9.05 11.30
C THR A 54 -22.48 7.81 10.76
N PHE A 55 -23.20 7.93 9.64
CA PHE A 55 -23.60 6.78 8.84
C PHE A 55 -22.52 6.50 7.81
N ASN A 56 -21.68 5.50 8.07
CA ASN A 56 -20.48 5.23 7.26
C ASN A 56 -20.79 4.43 5.99
N TYR A 57 -21.54 5.04 5.06
CA TYR A 57 -21.83 4.44 3.75
C TYR A 57 -20.59 4.34 2.86
N ALA A 58 -19.62 5.23 3.05
CA ALA A 58 -18.37 5.21 2.30
C ALA A 58 -17.62 3.89 2.50
N LYS A 59 -17.49 3.42 3.76
CA LYS A 59 -16.89 2.11 4.05
C LYS A 59 -17.60 0.99 3.31
N ALA A 60 -18.91 0.90 3.44
CA ALA A 60 -19.70 -0.16 2.81
C ALA A 60 -19.54 -0.18 1.28
N PHE A 61 -19.55 0.99 0.64
CA PHE A 61 -19.33 1.11 -0.79
C PHE A 61 -17.91 0.70 -1.20
N VAL A 62 -16.89 1.19 -0.48
CA VAL A 62 -15.49 0.85 -0.75
C VAL A 62 -15.24 -0.64 -0.59
N ASP A 63 -15.76 -1.25 0.48
CA ASP A 63 -15.64 -2.69 0.72
C ASP A 63 -16.29 -3.50 -0.41
N LYS A 64 -17.47 -3.07 -0.88
CA LYS A 64 -18.16 -3.72 -1.98
C LYS A 64 -17.40 -3.59 -3.31
N ALA A 65 -16.91 -2.40 -3.63
CA ALA A 65 -16.11 -2.16 -4.82
C ALA A 65 -14.79 -2.95 -4.79
N ALA A 66 -14.09 -2.94 -3.65
CA ALA A 66 -12.86 -3.69 -3.44
C ALA A 66 -13.10 -5.20 -3.56
N SER A 67 -14.20 -5.71 -2.98
CA SER A 67 -14.57 -7.12 -3.12
C SER A 67 -14.76 -7.49 -4.58
N TYR A 68 -15.48 -6.70 -5.39
CA TYR A 68 -15.68 -7.02 -6.81
C TYR A 68 -14.38 -6.97 -7.63
N LEU A 69 -13.47 -6.04 -7.34
CA LEU A 69 -12.25 -5.87 -8.11
C LEU A 69 -11.14 -6.86 -7.71
N LEU A 70 -11.10 -7.24 -6.43
CA LEU A 70 -10.02 -8.06 -5.88
C LEU A 70 -10.39 -9.54 -5.78
N PHE A 71 -11.67 -9.88 -5.91
CA PHE A 71 -12.11 -11.27 -5.94
C PHE A 71 -11.45 -12.00 -7.11
N ASP A 72 -10.71 -13.06 -6.77
CA ASP A 72 -10.02 -13.95 -7.72
C ASP A 72 -8.96 -13.29 -8.64
N ALA A 73 -8.44 -12.12 -8.28
CA ALA A 73 -7.38 -11.49 -9.07
C ALA A 73 -6.06 -12.28 -8.94
N VAL A 74 -5.68 -13.03 -9.98
CA VAL A 74 -4.41 -13.76 -10.05
C VAL A 74 -3.38 -12.99 -10.86
N MET A 75 -2.11 -13.03 -10.45
CA MET A 75 -1.02 -12.46 -11.24
C MET A 75 -0.59 -13.45 -12.33
N HIS A 76 -0.66 -13.04 -13.59
CA HIS A 76 -0.15 -13.77 -14.74
C HIS A 76 1.07 -13.08 -15.35
N VAL A 77 2.07 -13.88 -15.76
CA VAL A 77 3.25 -13.38 -16.49
C VAL A 77 3.16 -13.87 -17.92
N GLU A 78 2.97 -12.93 -18.85
CA GLU A 78 2.99 -13.22 -20.28
C GLU A 78 4.42 -13.11 -20.83
N PRO A 79 4.84 -14.02 -21.74
CA PRO A 79 6.11 -13.90 -22.42
C PRO A 79 6.05 -12.76 -23.45
N ASN A 80 7.13 -12.00 -23.58
CA ASN A 80 7.23 -10.94 -24.60
C ASN A 80 7.15 -11.48 -26.03
N ASP A 81 7.66 -12.70 -26.23
CA ASP A 81 7.52 -13.47 -27.48
C ASP A 81 6.81 -14.78 -27.17
N GLY A 82 5.58 -14.89 -27.64
CA GLY A 82 4.72 -16.03 -27.41
C GLY A 82 5.11 -17.26 -28.21
N GLU A 83 5.95 -17.17 -29.25
CA GLU A 83 6.34 -18.32 -30.08
C GLU A 83 7.61 -19.00 -29.56
N ASP A 84 8.52 -18.25 -28.93
CA ASP A 84 9.75 -18.77 -28.33
C ASP A 84 9.45 -19.67 -27.10
N PRO A 85 9.79 -20.98 -27.17
CA PRO A 85 9.65 -21.89 -26.02
C PRO A 85 10.46 -21.46 -24.80
N ALA A 86 11.62 -20.83 -24.99
CA ALA A 86 12.46 -20.36 -23.89
C ALA A 86 11.84 -19.14 -23.19
N ALA A 87 11.23 -18.21 -23.93
CA ALA A 87 10.47 -17.09 -23.36
C ALA A 87 9.27 -17.58 -22.53
N ARG A 88 8.50 -18.56 -23.03
CA ARG A 88 7.42 -19.19 -22.26
C ARG A 88 7.94 -19.84 -20.97
N ALA A 89 9.07 -20.55 -21.04
CA ALA A 89 9.67 -21.19 -19.88
C ALA A 89 10.12 -20.18 -18.81
N ARG A 90 10.72 -19.06 -19.23
CA ARG A 90 11.10 -17.95 -18.35
C ARG A 90 9.87 -17.31 -17.69
N ALA A 91 8.81 -17.01 -18.46
CA ALA A 91 7.57 -16.44 -17.93
C ALA A 91 6.96 -17.32 -16.83
N ARG A 92 6.85 -18.64 -17.08
CA ARG A 92 6.37 -19.61 -16.08
C ARG A 92 7.27 -19.70 -14.84
N ALA A 93 8.59 -19.60 -15.01
CA ALA A 93 9.53 -19.61 -13.89
C ALA A 93 9.38 -18.34 -13.02
N THR A 94 9.23 -17.17 -13.65
CA THR A 94 8.97 -15.90 -12.98
C THR A 94 7.66 -15.93 -12.22
N GLU A 95 6.58 -16.43 -12.83
CA GLU A 95 5.29 -16.56 -12.18
C GLU A 95 5.37 -17.43 -10.90
N ARG A 96 6.08 -18.57 -10.96
CA ARG A 96 6.33 -19.42 -9.77
C ARG A 96 7.11 -18.68 -8.68
N ALA A 97 8.13 -17.91 -9.05
CA ALA A 97 8.93 -17.14 -8.10
C ALA A 97 8.09 -16.05 -7.41
N LEU A 98 7.22 -15.37 -8.16
CA LEU A 98 6.30 -14.36 -7.65
C LEU A 98 5.25 -14.96 -6.72
N ARG A 99 4.64 -16.10 -7.08
CA ARG A 99 3.72 -16.83 -6.18
C ARG A 99 4.40 -17.26 -4.88
N LYS A 100 5.67 -17.67 -4.94
CA LYS A 100 6.45 -17.99 -3.72
C LYS A 100 6.67 -16.74 -2.86
N ALA A 101 7.03 -15.62 -3.46
CA ALA A 101 7.19 -14.35 -2.74
C ALA A 101 5.86 -13.87 -2.15
N GLU A 102 4.75 -14.04 -2.85
CA GLU A 102 3.40 -13.73 -2.37
C GLU A 102 3.07 -14.52 -1.10
N ALA A 103 3.31 -15.84 -1.13
CA ALA A 103 3.08 -16.72 0.01
C ALA A 103 3.96 -16.37 1.22
N LEU A 104 5.25 -16.09 1.01
CA LEU A 104 6.18 -15.74 2.07
C LEU A 104 5.86 -14.39 2.75
N ASN A 105 5.34 -13.43 1.98
CA ASN A 105 4.93 -12.12 2.49
C ASN A 105 3.48 -12.12 3.02
N GLY A 106 2.79 -13.26 2.99
CA GLY A 106 1.41 -13.36 3.46
C GLY A 106 0.44 -12.45 2.71
N LEU A 107 0.70 -12.13 1.43
CA LEU A 107 -0.09 -11.13 0.69
C LEU A 107 -1.55 -11.55 0.53
N ALA A 108 -1.84 -12.85 0.56
CA ALA A 108 -3.20 -13.38 0.61
C ALA A 108 -4.00 -12.85 1.82
N GLN A 109 -3.35 -12.56 2.95
CA GLN A 109 -4.01 -12.03 4.16
C GLN A 109 -4.31 -10.53 4.08
N LEU A 110 -3.63 -9.80 3.20
CA LEU A 110 -3.93 -8.39 2.88
C LEU A 110 -5.14 -8.28 1.94
N ARG A 111 -5.53 -9.39 1.32
CA ARG A 111 -6.64 -9.51 0.37
C ARG A 111 -7.97 -9.70 1.13
N LEU A 112 -8.37 -8.67 1.89
CA LEU A 112 -9.64 -8.53 2.61
C LEU A 112 -9.98 -9.67 3.61
N ARG A 113 -10.03 -9.31 4.89
CA ARG A 113 -10.62 -10.12 5.97
C ARG A 113 -12.09 -10.40 5.63
N ASP A 114 -12.49 -11.67 5.70
CA ASP A 114 -13.90 -12.09 5.81
C ASP A 114 -14.61 -11.33 6.95
#